data_AF-A0A949MTS1-F1
#
_entry.id   AF-A0A949MTS1-F1
#
_cell.length_a   1.000
_cell.length_b   1.000
_cell.length_c   1.000
_cell.angle_alpha   90.00
_cell.angle_beta   90.00
_cell.angle_gamma   90.00
#
_symmetry.space_group_name_H-M   'P 1'
#
loop_
_entity.id
_entity.type
_entity.pdbx_description
1 polymer ?
#
loop_
_entity_poly.entity_id
_entity_poly.type
_entity_poly.pdbx_seq_one_letter_code
_entity_poly.pdbx_strand_id
1 'polypeptide(L)'
;MMITRAQWPHTIQDIHKALDGVWGLIGANGTNGNLYRLERSLHEPTIYTVTEYRLNDESDIVRREEYGTGDKEKAISAFAKEIGF
;
A
#
# COMPACT_ATOMS: atom_id res chain seq x y z
N MET A 1 0.96 -24.24 16.97
CA MET A 1 0.69 -24.04 15.53
C MET A 1 0.42 -22.55 15.35
N MET A 2 1.40 -21.78 14.86
CA MET A 2 1.16 -20.36 14.55
C MET A 2 0.19 -20.33 13.37
N ILE A 3 -1.06 -19.97 13.64
CA ILE A 3 -2.02 -19.65 12.58
C ILE A 3 -1.57 -18.29 12.04
N THR A 4 -0.66 -18.28 11.08
CA THR A 4 -0.42 -17.10 10.25
C THR A 4 -1.74 -16.86 9.52
N ARG A 5 -2.54 -15.88 9.98
CA ARG A 5 -3.67 -15.39 9.19
C ARG A 5 -3.13 -15.06 7.82
N ALA A 6 -3.81 -15.51 6.76
CA ALA A 6 -3.48 -15.09 5.42
C ALA A 6 -3.49 -13.56 5.40
N GLN A 7 -2.33 -12.98 5.12
CA GLN A 7 -2.16 -11.55 5.06
C GLN A 7 -2.66 -11.09 3.70
N TRP A 8 -3.72 -10.28 3.71
CA TRP A 8 -4.18 -9.61 2.51
C TRP A 8 -3.28 -8.38 2.25
N PRO A 9 -2.97 -8.01 1.00
CA PRO A 9 -3.33 -8.66 -0.26
C PRO A 9 -2.63 -10.01 -0.46
N HIS A 10 -3.27 -10.93 -1.18
CA HIS A 10 -2.69 -12.26 -1.48
C HIS A 10 -1.98 -12.32 -2.84
N THR A 11 -2.27 -11.38 -3.72
CA THR A 11 -1.66 -11.25 -5.05
C THR A 11 -1.47 -9.78 -5.42
N ILE A 12 -0.58 -9.49 -6.37
CA ILE A 12 -0.43 -8.15 -6.95
C ILE A 12 -1.77 -7.68 -7.55
N GLN A 13 -2.55 -8.58 -8.16
CA GLN A 13 -3.85 -8.24 -8.74
C GLN A 13 -4.87 -7.73 -7.70
N ASP A 14 -4.76 -8.17 -6.44
CA ASP A 14 -5.60 -7.65 -5.36
C ASP A 14 -5.28 -6.19 -5.06
N ILE A 15 -4.01 -5.79 -5.18
CA ILE A 15 -3.54 -4.40 -5.04
C ILE A 15 -4.16 -3.53 -6.15
N HIS A 16 -4.11 -3.99 -7.41
CA HIS A 16 -4.76 -3.28 -8.52
C HIS A 16 -6.25 -3.09 -8.27
N LYS A 17 -6.96 -4.17 -7.92
CA LYS A 17 -8.40 -4.14 -7.67
C LYS A 17 -8.78 -3.19 -6.53
N ALA A 18 -7.96 -3.13 -5.47
CA ALA A 18 -8.20 -2.24 -4.34
C ALA A 18 -8.07 -0.76 -4.74
N LEU A 19 -7.04 -0.42 -5.52
CA LEU A 19 -6.82 0.94 -6.02
C LEU A 19 -7.85 1.40 -7.03
N ASP A 20 -8.33 0.48 -7.87
CA ASP A 20 -9.40 0.75 -8.84
C ASP A 20 -10.80 0.76 -8.20
N GLY A 21 -10.89 0.33 -6.93
CA GLY A 21 -12.10 0.38 -6.13
C GLY A 21 -12.52 1.80 -5.74
N VAL A 22 -13.72 1.92 -5.19
CA VAL A 22 -14.34 3.20 -4.76
C VAL A 22 -13.46 3.96 -3.76
N TRP A 23 -12.82 3.24 -2.84
CA TRP A 23 -11.96 3.83 -1.82
C TRP A 23 -10.54 4.12 -2.31
N GLY A 24 -10.09 3.44 -3.37
CA GLY A 24 -8.75 3.62 -3.93
C GLY A 24 -7.62 3.40 -2.95
N LEU A 25 -7.76 2.48 -1.99
CA LEU A 25 -6.84 2.35 -0.85
C LEU A 25 -6.61 0.88 -0.49
N ILE A 26 -5.39 0.59 -0.07
CA ILE A 26 -4.97 -0.72 0.43
C ILE A 26 -3.91 -0.56 1.51
N GLY A 27 -3.93 -1.42 2.54
CA GLY A 27 -2.90 -1.46 3.57
C GLY A 27 -2.53 -2.87 3.95
N ALA A 28 -1.26 -3.07 4.33
CA ALA A 28 -0.71 -4.34 4.75
C ALA A 28 0.59 -4.14 5.56
N ASN A 29 0.91 -5.10 6.41
CA ASN A 29 2.16 -5.08 7.18
C ASN A 29 3.35 -5.46 6.28
N GLY A 30 4.42 -4.67 6.33
CA GLY A 30 5.66 -4.96 5.65
C GLY A 30 6.41 -6.12 6.31
N THR A 31 7.38 -6.65 5.58
CA THR A 31 8.31 -7.67 6.09
C THR A 31 9.16 -7.19 7.29
N ASN A 32 9.27 -5.87 7.46
CA ASN A 32 9.93 -5.21 8.59
C ASN A 32 9.01 -5.02 9.83
N GLY A 33 7.72 -5.38 9.74
CA GLY A 33 6.74 -5.22 10.82
C GLY A 33 6.03 -3.86 10.86
N ASN A 34 6.37 -2.93 9.98
CA ASN A 34 5.68 -1.63 9.83
C ASN A 34 4.40 -1.77 9.01
N LEU A 35 3.48 -0.82 9.14
CA LEU A 35 2.24 -0.78 8.37
C LEU A 35 2.47 0.05 7.12
N TYR A 36 2.22 -0.54 5.96
CA TYR A 36 2.25 0.17 4.69
C TYR A 36 0.83 0.42 4.22
N ARG A 37 0.62 1.58 3.62
CA ARG A 37 -0.64 1.97 2.97
C ARG A 37 -0.35 2.55 1.61
N LEU A 38 -1.10 2.12 0.61
CA LEU A 38 -1.10 2.68 -0.74
C LEU A 38 -2.47 3.25 -1.04
N GLU A 39 -2.51 4.52 -1.41
CA GLU A 39 -3.73 5.32 -1.58
C GLU A 39 -3.71 6.02 -2.94
N ARG A 40 -4.86 6.11 -3.58
CA ARG A 40 -5.11 6.90 -4.79
C ARG A 40 -5.89 8.15 -4.39
N SER A 41 -5.46 9.31 -4.87
CA SER A 41 -6.19 10.57 -4.66
C SER A 41 -7.61 10.50 -5.24
N LEU A 42 -8.56 11.10 -4.52
CA LEU A 42 -9.96 11.19 -4.95
C LEU A 42 -10.20 12.33 -5.95
N HIS A 43 -9.26 13.27 -6.03
CA HIS A 43 -9.33 14.46 -6.88
C HIS A 43 -8.19 14.46 -7.88
N GLU A 44 -8.42 15.10 -9.02
CA GLU A 44 -7.37 15.35 -10.00
C GLU A 44 -6.37 16.40 -9.46
N PRO A 45 -5.06 16.23 -9.74
CA PRO A 45 -4.46 15.15 -10.51
C PRO A 45 -4.42 13.82 -9.72
N THR A 46 -4.55 12.70 -10.42
CA THR A 46 -4.44 11.37 -9.80
C THR A 46 -3.02 11.17 -9.28
N ILE A 47 -2.89 11.04 -7.97
CA ILE A 47 -1.64 10.80 -7.26
C ILE A 47 -1.78 9.48 -6.51
N TYR A 48 -0.74 8.67 -6.52
CA TYR A 48 -0.64 7.47 -5.70
C TYR A 48 0.35 7.72 -4.58
N THR A 49 -0.05 7.50 -3.34
CA THR A 49 0.79 7.74 -2.16
C THR A 49 1.03 6.43 -1.45
N VAL A 50 2.31 6.06 -1.29
CA VAL A 50 2.74 4.98 -0.42
C VAL A 50 3.22 5.57 0.89
N THR A 51 2.59 5.20 1.99
CA THR A 51 2.95 5.65 3.34
C THR A 51 3.35 4.45 4.17
N GLU A 52 4.50 4.55 4.83
CA GLU A 52 5.00 3.62 5.83
C GLU A 52 4.80 4.24 7.22
N TYR A 53 4.13 3.51 8.09
CA TYR A 53 3.86 3.86 9.47
C TYR A 53 4.64 2.95 10.41
N ARG A 54 5.14 3.49 11.52
CA ARG A 54 5.87 2.68 12.51
C ARG A 54 4.93 1.65 13.13
N LEU A 55 5.27 0.37 12.99
CA LEU A 55 4.45 -0.74 13.49
C LEU A 55 2.98 -0.62 13.03
N ASN A 56 2.04 -0.39 13.93
CA ASN A 56 0.62 -0.16 13.60
C ASN A 56 0.15 1.25 14.02
N ASP A 57 1.09 2.17 14.27
CA ASP A 57 0.78 3.54 14.67
C ASP A 57 0.64 4.46 13.46
N GLU A 58 -0.59 4.67 13.01
CA GLU A 58 -0.90 5.53 11.86
C GLU A 58 -0.59 7.02 12.09
N SER A 59 -0.19 7.42 13.29
CA SER A 59 0.25 8.79 13.59
C SER A 59 1.75 9.02 13.39
N ASP A 60 2.57 7.96 13.33
CA ASP A 60 4.02 8.02 13.16
C ASP A 60 4.42 7.59 11.75
N ILE A 61 4.49 8.57 10.84
CA ILE A 61 4.91 8.36 9.45
C ILE A 61 6.43 8.25 9.39
N VAL A 62 6.91 7.07 9.01
CA VAL A 62 8.34 6.77 8.80
C VAL A 62 8.77 7.21 7.40
N ARG A 63 7.95 6.92 6.39
CA ARG A 63 8.24 7.21 4.99
C ARG A 63 6.95 7.54 4.25
N ARG A 64 7.02 8.50 3.32
CA ARG A 64 5.93 8.82 2.40
C ARG A 64 6.49 9.09 1.02
N GLU A 65 5.98 8.38 0.03
CA GLU A 65 6.37 8.51 -1.38
C GLU A 65 5.14 8.75 -2.24
N GLU A 66 5.25 9.66 -3.20
CA GLU A 66 4.16 10.06 -4.07
C GLU A 66 4.53 9.81 -5.53
N TYR A 67 3.57 9.27 -6.28
CA TYR A 67 3.70 8.89 -7.68
C TYR A 67 2.60 9.57 -8.49
N GLY A 68 2.96 10.12 -9.65
CA GLY A 68 2.02 10.82 -10.51
C GLY A 68 1.07 9.89 -11.27
N THR A 69 0.19 10.48 -12.07
CA THR A 69 -0.88 9.78 -12.80
C THR A 69 -0.36 8.68 -13.74
N GLY A 70 0.85 8.82 -14.27
CA GLY A 70 1.50 7.83 -15.15
C GLY A 70 2.30 6.74 -14.42
N ASP A 71 2.44 6.84 -13.09
CA ASP A 71 3.35 6.01 -12.31
C ASP A 71 2.62 4.99 -11.41
N LYS A 72 1.35 4.68 -11.72
CA LYS A 72 0.54 3.69 -10.98
C LYS A 72 1.30 2.38 -10.73
N GLU A 73 1.87 1.81 -11.80
CA GLU A 73 2.61 0.53 -11.72
C GLU A 73 3.86 0.62 -10.84
N LYS A 74 4.52 1.79 -10.80
CA LYS A 74 5.66 2.02 -9.92
C LYS A 74 5.22 2.08 -8.45
N ALA A 75 4.11 2.75 -8.17
CA ALA A 75 3.53 2.81 -6.82
C ALA A 75 3.13 1.41 -6.32
N ILE A 76 2.48 0.62 -7.17
CA ILE A 76 2.08 -0.76 -6.86
C ILE A 76 3.33 -1.61 -6.63
N SER A 77 4.34 -1.52 -7.50
CA SER A 77 5.58 -2.30 -7.36
C SER A 77 6.35 -1.93 -6.10
N ALA A 78 6.39 -0.64 -5.74
CA ALA A 78 7.02 -0.17 -4.52
C ALA A 78 6.31 -0.74 -3.28
N PHE A 79 4.98 -0.64 -3.21
CA PHE A 79 4.21 -1.21 -2.12
C PHE A 79 4.32 -2.75 -2.04
N ALA A 80 4.19 -3.44 -3.17
CA ALA A 80 4.26 -4.91 -3.27
C ALA A 80 5.60 -5.44 -2.72
N LYS A 81 6.71 -4.78 -3.08
CA LYS A 81 8.04 -5.13 -2.60
C LYS A 81 8.16 -5.07 -1.07
N GLU A 82 7.61 -4.03 -0.44
CA GLU A 82 7.72 -3.82 1.02
C GLU A 82 6.96 -4.89 1.82
N ILE A 83 5.86 -5.39 1.26
CA ILE A 83 5.00 -6.42 1.88
C ILE A 83 5.38 -7.86 1.47
N GLY A 84 6.42 -8.04 0.65
CA GLY A 84 7.03 -9.34 0.35
C GLY A 84 6.49 -10.07 -0.88
N PHE A 85 5.91 -9.34 -1.85
CA PHE A 85 5.64 -9.86 -3.19
C PHE A 85 6.86 -9.78 -4.12
#